data_AF-A0A7U3UT93-F1
#
_entry.id   AF-A0A7U3UT93-F1
#
_cell.length_a   1.000
_cell.length_b   1.000
_cell.length_c   1.000
_cell.angle_alpha   90.00
_cell.angle_beta   90.00
_cell.angle_gamma   90.00
#
_symmetry.space_group_name_H-M   'P 1'
#
loop_
_entity.id
_entity.type
_entity.pdbx_description
1 polymer ?
#
loop_
_entity_poly.entity_id
_entity_poly.type
_entity_poly.pdbx_seq_one_letter_code
_entity_poly.pdbx_strand_id
1 'polypeptide(L)'
;MTSNTDNAARRLALLAGIVRDRAYHPQPYEIDRLVGLLESAAATAAVAPLEDGRRVPAVTLDTVQEAADLMEAHDFHIPASILGYVLAPALGDVPPMKALGAVTEQLARQDFDLQKRRNTVLHGDRLNSDDDETVAWALRALVTILYKHERLAAVVAVDNARPCNRGLTPFHLIALQQQAKKAAAKAGPTDGAKLIAALAAYSIPAFFAEDSGVSYVLVGVDQTADEGDAHTGPKVFLYSGENADLAPAEHVEPWTAALYDGEGEYLNELFTAQAGLTIEAECAHAALCLASWLADHADRYPRV
;
A
#
# COMPACT_ATOMS: atom_id res chain seq x y z
N MET A 1 17.07 -15.28 -24.43
CA MET A 1 16.08 -14.70 -23.50
C MET A 1 16.09 -15.58 -22.27
N THR A 2 16.65 -15.09 -21.19
CA THR A 2 16.65 -15.74 -19.87
C THR A 2 15.19 -15.85 -19.40
N SER A 3 14.75 -17.02 -18.93
CA SER A 3 13.36 -17.16 -18.49
C SER A 3 13.11 -16.37 -17.20
N ASN A 4 11.85 -16.02 -16.92
CA ASN A 4 11.49 -15.30 -15.69
C ASN A 4 11.89 -16.08 -14.42
N THR A 5 11.84 -17.41 -14.47
CA THR A 5 12.30 -18.32 -13.41
C THR A 5 13.82 -18.31 -13.27
N ASP A 6 14.57 -18.29 -14.37
CA ASP A 6 16.03 -18.18 -14.34
C ASP A 6 16.47 -16.83 -13.72
N ASN A 7 15.76 -15.74 -14.04
CA ASN A 7 16.01 -14.43 -13.44
C ASN A 7 15.74 -14.43 -11.92
N ALA A 8 14.68 -15.10 -11.47
CA ALA A 8 14.40 -15.25 -10.03
C ALA A 8 15.47 -16.09 -9.32
N ALA A 9 15.86 -17.24 -9.90
CA ALA A 9 16.93 -18.10 -9.40
C ALA A 9 18.25 -17.33 -9.26
N ARG A 10 18.63 -16.59 -10.31
CA ARG A 10 19.82 -15.74 -10.34
C ARG A 10 19.79 -14.66 -9.24
N ARG A 11 18.65 -13.97 -9.08
CA ARG A 11 18.50 -12.95 -8.03
C ARG A 11 18.56 -13.55 -6.61
N LEU A 12 18.03 -14.76 -6.40
CA LEU A 12 18.14 -15.47 -5.12
C LEU A 12 19.61 -15.79 -4.79
N ALA A 13 20.37 -16.31 -5.77
CA ALA A 13 21.79 -16.59 -5.60
C ALA A 13 22.61 -15.32 -5.30
N LEU A 14 22.34 -14.22 -6.02
CA LEU A 14 22.98 -12.93 -5.74
C LEU A 14 22.60 -12.38 -4.37
N LEU A 15 21.35 -12.52 -3.94
CA LEU A 15 20.92 -12.13 -2.60
C LEU A 15 21.63 -12.96 -1.52
N ALA A 16 21.80 -14.26 -1.70
CA ALA A 16 22.55 -15.10 -0.77
C ALA A 16 24.00 -14.59 -0.59
N GLY A 17 24.66 -14.20 -1.69
CA GLY A 17 25.96 -13.55 -1.63
C GLY A 17 25.93 -12.22 -0.86
N ILE A 18 24.91 -11.39 -1.07
CA ILE A 18 24.74 -10.12 -0.34
C ILE A 18 24.51 -10.37 1.15
N VAL A 19 23.69 -11.36 1.53
CA VAL A 19 23.44 -11.74 2.92
C VAL A 19 24.73 -12.17 3.59
N ARG A 20 25.50 -13.06 2.94
CA ARG A 20 26.81 -13.51 3.45
C ARG A 20 27.77 -12.34 3.71
N ASP A 21 27.79 -11.35 2.83
CA ASP A 21 28.71 -10.21 2.92
C ASP A 21 28.27 -9.12 3.92
N ARG A 22 26.96 -8.96 4.15
CA ARG A 22 26.42 -7.75 4.80
C ARG A 22 25.45 -7.99 5.94
N ALA A 23 24.90 -9.18 6.09
CA ALA A 23 23.99 -9.46 7.19
C ALA A 23 24.74 -9.33 8.52
N TYR A 24 24.03 -8.87 9.54
CA TYR A 24 24.53 -8.82 10.90
C TYR A 24 23.62 -9.63 11.80
N HIS A 25 24.17 -10.56 12.57
CA HIS A 25 23.42 -11.28 13.59
C HIS A 25 24.36 -11.67 14.75
N PRO A 26 23.93 -11.63 16.02
CA PRO A 26 24.76 -12.05 17.15
C PRO A 26 25.22 -13.51 17.08
N GLN A 27 24.45 -14.35 16.39
CA GLN A 27 24.73 -15.77 16.17
C GLN A 27 25.04 -15.99 14.68
N PRO A 28 26.31 -16.18 14.29
CA PRO A 28 26.71 -16.33 12.89
C PRO A 28 26.02 -17.48 12.16
N TYR A 29 25.69 -18.57 12.87
CA TYR A 29 25.03 -19.73 12.26
C TYR A 29 23.63 -19.42 11.70
N GLU A 30 22.95 -18.37 12.20
CA GLU A 30 21.66 -17.93 11.64
C GLU A 30 21.85 -17.25 10.28
N ILE A 31 23.00 -16.57 10.06
CA ILE A 31 23.36 -16.03 8.74
C ILE A 31 23.62 -17.19 7.78
N ASP A 32 24.38 -18.20 8.20
CA ASP A 32 24.64 -19.40 7.39
C ASP A 32 23.35 -20.14 7.04
N ARG A 33 22.40 -20.24 7.99
CA ARG A 33 21.08 -20.82 7.76
C ARG A 33 20.29 -20.03 6.71
N LEU A 34 20.21 -18.70 6.83
CA LEU A 34 19.51 -17.86 5.87
C LEU A 34 20.13 -17.96 4.47
N VAL A 35 21.47 -17.93 4.40
CA VAL A 35 22.20 -18.11 3.13
C VAL A 35 21.88 -19.48 2.51
N GLY A 36 21.87 -20.55 3.30
CA GLY A 36 21.52 -21.89 2.84
C GLY A 36 20.10 -22.00 2.29
N LEU A 37 19.12 -21.35 2.94
CA LEU A 37 17.75 -21.28 2.44
C LEU A 37 17.67 -20.56 1.08
N LEU A 38 18.35 -19.42 0.94
CA LEU A 38 18.36 -18.65 -0.31
C LEU A 38 19.06 -19.40 -1.46
N GLU A 39 20.17 -20.09 -1.19
CA GLU A 39 20.85 -20.93 -2.18
C GLU A 39 20.02 -22.14 -2.57
N SER A 40 19.32 -22.77 -1.62
CA SER A 40 18.40 -23.86 -1.90
C SER A 40 17.23 -23.41 -2.78
N ALA A 41 16.61 -22.28 -2.45
CA ALA A 41 15.54 -21.68 -3.26
C ALA A 41 16.02 -21.30 -4.67
N ALA A 42 17.25 -20.78 -4.80
CA ALA A 42 17.85 -20.48 -6.10
C ALA A 42 18.01 -21.75 -6.95
N ALA A 43 18.51 -22.83 -6.35
CA ALA A 43 18.71 -24.10 -7.04
C ALA A 43 17.39 -24.73 -7.50
N THR A 44 16.34 -24.66 -6.68
CA THR A 44 15.02 -25.22 -7.04
C THR A 44 14.27 -24.33 -8.03
N ALA A 45 14.45 -23.01 -8.00
CA ALA A 45 13.83 -22.07 -8.94
C ALA A 45 14.28 -22.27 -10.40
N ALA A 46 15.49 -22.80 -10.62
CA ALA A 46 16.05 -23.04 -11.94
C ALA A 46 15.53 -24.34 -12.62
N VAL A 47 14.62 -25.08 -11.97
CA VAL A 47 14.09 -26.35 -12.51
C VAL A 47 12.94 -26.07 -13.49
N ALA A 48 13.07 -26.53 -14.73
CA ALA A 48 12.10 -26.35 -15.82
C ALA A 48 11.41 -27.66 -16.24
N PRO A 49 10.21 -27.60 -16.87
CA PRO A 49 9.05 -26.73 -16.64
C PRO A 49 8.05 -27.36 -15.63
N LEU A 50 7.18 -26.53 -15.05
CA LEU A 50 6.14 -26.98 -14.13
C LEU A 50 4.89 -27.43 -14.91
N GLU A 51 4.50 -28.69 -14.78
CA GLU A 51 3.33 -29.27 -15.47
C GLU A 51 1.98 -28.70 -14.99
N ASP A 52 1.97 -28.04 -13.84
CA ASP A 52 0.77 -27.55 -13.15
C ASP A 52 0.43 -26.08 -13.45
N GLY A 53 1.15 -25.43 -14.36
CA GLY A 53 0.91 -24.04 -14.75
C GLY A 53 1.37 -23.00 -13.72
N ARG A 54 2.01 -23.42 -12.62
CA ARG A 54 2.65 -22.49 -11.68
C ARG A 54 3.83 -21.79 -12.34
N ARG A 55 4.08 -20.55 -11.91
CA ARG A 55 5.24 -19.76 -12.37
C ARG A 55 6.51 -20.04 -11.58
N VAL A 56 6.40 -20.59 -10.37
CA VAL A 56 7.50 -20.92 -9.46
C VAL A 56 7.22 -22.28 -8.79
N PRO A 57 8.21 -23.16 -8.60
CA PRO A 57 8.01 -24.44 -7.93
C PRO A 57 7.54 -24.27 -6.49
N ALA A 58 6.66 -25.15 -6.01
CA ALA A 58 6.12 -25.11 -4.64
C ALA A 58 7.26 -25.08 -3.60
N VAL A 59 8.25 -25.96 -3.77
CA VAL A 59 9.41 -26.05 -2.89
C VAL A 59 10.19 -24.74 -2.81
N THR A 60 10.32 -24.01 -3.92
CA THR A 60 10.97 -22.69 -3.92
C THR A 60 10.17 -21.69 -3.09
N LEU A 61 8.84 -21.69 -3.22
CA LEU A 61 7.98 -20.78 -2.44
C LEU A 61 8.02 -21.13 -0.95
N ASP A 62 7.98 -22.41 -0.59
CA ASP A 62 8.07 -22.88 0.79
C ASP A 62 9.42 -22.51 1.42
N THR A 63 10.53 -22.69 0.69
CA THR A 63 11.87 -22.30 1.17
C THR A 63 12.03 -20.78 1.29
N VAL A 64 11.46 -20.00 0.36
CA VAL A 64 11.46 -18.53 0.47
C VAL A 64 10.60 -18.07 1.64
N GLN A 65 9.48 -18.75 1.92
CA GLN A 65 8.67 -18.46 3.10
C GLN A 65 9.44 -18.75 4.39
N GLU A 66 10.14 -19.89 4.49
CA GLU A 66 10.99 -20.16 5.67
C GLU A 66 12.09 -19.11 5.83
N ALA A 67 12.69 -18.64 4.73
CA ALA A 67 13.67 -17.55 4.77
C ALA A 67 13.03 -16.23 5.26
N ALA A 68 11.81 -15.92 4.80
CA ALA A 68 11.06 -14.74 5.24
C ALA A 68 10.75 -14.81 6.75
N ASP A 69 10.24 -15.94 7.23
CA ASP A 69 9.93 -16.16 8.65
C ASP A 69 11.18 -15.99 9.52
N LEU A 70 12.33 -16.50 9.06
CA LEU A 70 13.61 -16.32 9.74
C LEU A 70 14.04 -14.85 9.77
N MET A 71 13.90 -14.12 8.66
CA MET A 71 14.23 -12.70 8.55
C MET A 71 13.29 -11.79 9.36
N GLU A 72 12.06 -12.21 9.62
CA GLU A 72 11.12 -11.49 10.48
C GLU A 72 11.38 -11.77 11.97
N ALA A 73 11.79 -12.99 12.31
CA ALA A 73 12.13 -13.37 13.68
C ALA A 73 13.46 -12.75 14.18
N HIS A 74 14.36 -12.37 13.27
CA HIS A 74 15.70 -11.87 13.60
C HIS A 74 16.07 -10.62 12.79
N ASP A 75 16.68 -9.63 13.44
CA ASP A 75 17.18 -8.44 12.73
C ASP A 75 18.54 -8.73 12.08
N PHE A 76 18.52 -9.15 10.81
CA PHE A 76 19.73 -9.33 9.99
C PHE A 76 20.31 -8.03 9.41
N HIS A 77 19.69 -6.88 9.69
CA HIS A 77 19.85 -5.64 8.93
C HIS A 77 19.50 -5.78 7.43
N ILE A 78 18.75 -6.82 7.08
CA ILE A 78 18.25 -7.09 5.73
C ILE A 78 16.75 -7.37 5.86
N PRO A 79 15.88 -6.55 5.27
CA PRO A 79 14.44 -6.65 5.42
C PRO A 79 13.86 -7.79 4.57
N ALA A 80 12.92 -8.57 5.12
CA ALA A 80 12.26 -9.69 4.43
C ALA A 80 11.57 -9.26 3.12
N SER A 81 11.11 -8.01 3.06
CA SER A 81 10.49 -7.42 1.87
C SER A 81 11.37 -7.45 0.60
N ILE A 82 12.69 -7.64 0.72
CA ILE A 82 13.58 -7.82 -0.44
C ILE A 82 13.23 -9.07 -1.27
N LEU A 83 12.69 -10.12 -0.65
CA LEU A 83 12.38 -11.39 -1.30
C LEU A 83 11.32 -11.21 -2.39
N GLY A 84 10.37 -10.30 -2.20
CA GLY A 84 9.39 -9.97 -3.24
C GLY A 84 10.01 -9.34 -4.49
N TYR A 85 11.08 -8.54 -4.37
CA TYR A 85 11.80 -7.99 -5.53
C TYR A 85 12.62 -9.05 -6.26
N VAL A 86 13.12 -10.03 -5.52
CA VAL A 86 13.84 -11.17 -6.06
C VAL A 86 12.89 -12.08 -6.87
N LEU A 87 11.69 -12.34 -6.35
CA LEU A 87 10.67 -13.17 -7.00
C LEU A 87 9.81 -12.44 -8.06
N ALA A 88 9.85 -11.10 -8.09
CA ALA A 88 9.05 -10.27 -9.00
C ALA A 88 9.06 -10.72 -10.48
N PRO A 89 10.18 -11.18 -11.09
CA PRO A 89 10.16 -11.64 -12.48
C PRO A 89 9.23 -12.83 -12.69
N ALA A 90 9.21 -13.77 -11.75
CA ALA A 90 8.41 -14.97 -11.85
C ALA A 90 6.95 -14.72 -11.45
N LEU A 91 6.69 -13.89 -10.45
CA LEU A 91 5.32 -13.57 -10.03
C LEU A 91 4.65 -12.52 -10.92
N GLY A 92 5.43 -11.69 -11.62
CA GLY A 92 4.94 -10.61 -12.46
C GLY A 92 4.47 -9.38 -11.68
N ASP A 93 4.80 -9.29 -10.40
CA ASP A 93 4.46 -8.17 -9.53
C ASP A 93 5.67 -7.69 -8.73
N VAL A 94 5.85 -6.36 -8.67
CA VAL A 94 6.92 -5.73 -7.88
C VAL A 94 6.29 -5.17 -6.61
N PRO A 95 6.69 -5.66 -5.43
CA PRO A 95 6.05 -5.25 -4.17
C PRO A 95 6.02 -3.73 -4.01
N PRO A 96 4.88 -3.11 -3.71
CA PRO A 96 4.80 -1.67 -3.50
C PRO A 96 5.53 -1.27 -2.21
N MET A 97 5.99 -0.02 -2.17
CA MET A 97 6.52 0.60 -0.95
C MET A 97 5.49 1.60 -0.45
N LYS A 98 4.68 1.19 0.52
CA LYS A 98 3.58 2.02 1.06
C LYS A 98 4.13 3.27 1.74
N ALA A 99 3.46 4.40 1.56
CA ALA A 99 3.78 5.62 2.29
C ALA A 99 3.56 5.43 3.80
N LEU A 100 4.42 6.01 4.62
CA LEU A 100 4.45 5.76 6.06
C LEU A 100 3.42 6.56 6.88
N GLY A 101 2.63 7.42 6.25
CA GLY A 101 1.64 8.20 7.00
C GLY A 101 2.24 9.28 7.91
N ALA A 102 3.43 9.78 7.62
CA ALA A 102 4.08 10.79 8.46
C ALA A 102 3.28 12.09 8.52
N VAL A 103 2.95 12.54 9.75
CA VAL A 103 2.24 13.80 10.02
C VAL A 103 3.17 14.99 10.24
N THR A 104 4.49 14.76 10.30
CA THR A 104 5.50 15.82 10.35
C THR A 104 6.24 15.93 9.03
N GLU A 105 6.50 17.17 8.59
CA GLU A 105 7.08 17.44 7.28
C GLU A 105 8.46 16.80 7.11
N GLN A 106 9.27 16.82 8.17
CA GLN A 106 10.62 16.26 8.15
C GLN A 106 10.59 14.75 7.87
N LEU A 107 9.74 13.99 8.55
CA LEU A 107 9.63 12.54 8.35
C LEU A 107 8.99 12.22 7.00
N ALA A 108 7.99 13.00 6.57
CA ALA A 108 7.37 12.85 5.26
C ALA A 108 8.37 13.07 4.11
N ARG A 109 9.26 14.05 4.23
CA ARG A 109 10.34 14.27 3.26
C ARG A 109 11.32 13.10 3.20
N GLN A 110 11.68 12.52 4.36
CA GLN A 110 12.55 11.34 4.41
C GLN A 110 11.91 10.12 3.75
N ASP A 111 10.62 9.89 3.98
CA ASP A 111 9.85 8.81 3.34
C ASP A 111 9.81 9.02 1.81
N PHE A 112 9.44 10.22 1.37
CA PHE A 112 9.43 10.58 -0.06
C PHE A 112 10.79 10.35 -0.73
N ASP A 113 11.89 10.74 -0.07
CA ASP A 113 13.24 10.52 -0.59
C ASP A 113 13.59 9.04 -0.73
N LEU A 114 13.16 8.18 0.21
CA LEU A 114 13.36 6.73 0.13
C LEU A 114 12.56 6.11 -1.02
N GLN A 115 11.28 6.46 -1.14
CA GLN A 115 10.43 6.00 -2.25
C GLN A 115 10.97 6.46 -3.61
N LYS A 116 11.42 7.71 -3.72
CA LYS A 116 12.07 8.23 -4.93
C LYS A 116 13.33 7.43 -5.27
N ARG A 117 14.18 7.12 -4.29
CA ARG A 117 15.39 6.30 -4.51
C ARG A 117 15.05 4.89 -4.97
N ARG A 118 14.04 4.24 -4.37
CA ARG A 118 13.52 2.94 -4.84
C ARG A 118 13.11 3.05 -6.31
N ASN A 119 12.29 4.04 -6.64
CA ASN A 119 11.80 4.21 -8.01
C ASN A 119 12.96 4.42 -9.00
N THR A 120 13.99 5.18 -8.64
CA THR A 120 15.20 5.31 -9.47
C THR A 120 15.92 3.97 -9.72
N VAL A 121 15.98 3.10 -8.71
CA VAL A 121 16.57 1.75 -8.88
C VAL A 121 15.73 0.90 -9.85
N LEU A 122 14.40 0.98 -9.75
CA LEU A 122 13.48 0.20 -10.57
C LEU A 122 13.38 0.70 -12.02
N HIS A 123 13.33 2.02 -12.25
CA HIS A 123 13.16 2.60 -13.59
C HIS A 123 14.36 2.38 -14.53
N GLY A 124 15.54 2.07 -13.97
CA GLY A 124 16.74 1.82 -14.76
C GLY A 124 16.85 0.41 -15.35
N ASP A 125 15.82 -0.43 -15.19
CA ASP A 125 15.80 -1.85 -15.58
C ASP A 125 16.98 -2.67 -15.02
N ARG A 126 17.65 -2.15 -13.98
CA ARG A 126 18.93 -2.69 -13.47
C ARG A 126 18.76 -4.09 -12.87
N LEU A 127 17.59 -4.38 -12.33
CA LEU A 127 17.27 -5.71 -11.81
C LEU A 127 17.13 -6.77 -12.92
N ASN A 128 16.83 -6.36 -14.15
CA ASN A 128 16.73 -7.25 -15.33
C ASN A 128 18.00 -7.22 -16.20
N SER A 129 19.06 -6.55 -15.76
CA SER A 129 20.34 -6.50 -16.49
C SER A 129 20.96 -7.88 -16.63
N ASP A 130 21.59 -8.17 -17.77
CA ASP A 130 22.38 -9.40 -17.98
C ASP A 130 23.70 -9.42 -17.19
N ASP A 131 24.11 -8.29 -16.59
CA ASP A 131 25.32 -8.16 -15.78
C ASP A 131 25.02 -8.41 -14.28
N ASP A 132 25.67 -9.42 -13.70
CA ASP A 132 25.51 -9.81 -12.29
C ASP A 132 25.91 -8.69 -11.34
N GLU A 133 26.92 -7.90 -11.68
CA GLU A 133 27.38 -6.81 -10.83
C GLU A 133 26.32 -5.70 -10.76
N THR A 134 25.70 -5.37 -11.90
CA THR A 134 24.58 -4.43 -11.98
C THR A 134 23.38 -4.90 -11.16
N VAL A 135 23.00 -6.18 -11.27
CA VAL A 135 21.87 -6.74 -10.50
C VAL A 135 22.19 -6.76 -9.00
N ALA A 136 23.39 -7.20 -8.61
CA ALA A 136 23.84 -7.21 -7.22
C ALA A 136 23.89 -5.79 -6.63
N TRP A 137 24.34 -4.80 -7.40
CA TRP A 137 24.31 -3.39 -7.00
C TRP A 137 22.87 -2.92 -6.73
N ALA A 138 21.93 -3.25 -7.62
CA ALA A 138 20.53 -2.87 -7.48
C ALA A 138 19.88 -3.53 -6.24
N LEU A 139 20.13 -4.82 -6.01
CA LEU A 139 19.67 -5.53 -4.82
C LEU A 139 20.26 -4.93 -3.52
N ARG A 140 21.56 -4.62 -3.49
CA ARG A 140 22.20 -3.95 -2.36
C ARG A 140 21.60 -2.58 -2.07
N ALA A 141 21.28 -1.81 -3.11
CA ALA A 141 20.61 -0.52 -2.98
C ALA A 141 19.21 -0.68 -2.39
N LEU A 142 18.43 -1.65 -2.89
CA LEU A 142 17.10 -1.95 -2.36
C LEU A 142 17.13 -2.40 -0.90
N VAL A 143 18.02 -3.33 -0.53
CA VAL A 143 18.21 -3.74 0.88
C VAL A 143 18.43 -2.52 1.77
N THR A 144 19.30 -1.60 1.34
CA THR A 144 19.58 -0.38 2.11
C THR A 144 18.37 0.55 2.20
N ILE A 145 17.61 0.72 1.12
CA ILE A 145 16.42 1.57 1.08
C ILE A 145 15.31 0.99 1.96
N LEU A 146 15.02 -0.30 1.82
CA LEU A 146 13.98 -1.01 2.54
C LEU A 146 14.29 -1.05 4.05
N TYR A 147 15.54 -1.31 4.43
CA TYR A 147 15.93 -1.28 5.85
C TYR A 147 15.74 0.11 6.46
N LYS A 148 16.17 1.17 5.75
CA LYS A 148 15.95 2.54 6.20
C LYS A 148 14.47 2.89 6.31
N HIS A 149 13.64 2.36 5.41
CA HIS A 149 12.21 2.57 5.43
C HIS A 149 11.55 1.89 6.64
N GLU A 150 11.90 0.66 6.96
CA GLU A 150 11.40 -0.02 8.17
C GLU A 150 11.81 0.71 9.45
N ARG A 151 13.06 1.19 9.52
CA ARG A 151 13.53 2.02 10.63
C ARG A 151 12.76 3.35 10.70
N LEU A 152 12.49 3.98 9.56
CA LEU A 152 11.69 5.20 9.50
C LEU A 152 10.23 4.93 9.90
N ALA A 153 9.65 3.80 9.51
CA ALA A 153 8.29 3.39 9.89
C ALA A 153 8.14 3.34 11.41
N ALA A 154 9.11 2.74 12.11
CA ALA A 154 9.12 2.72 13.58
C ALA A 154 9.20 4.14 14.19
N VAL A 155 10.00 5.04 13.59
CA VAL A 155 10.09 6.44 14.05
C VAL A 155 8.78 7.20 13.80
N VAL A 156 8.17 7.02 12.63
CA VAL A 156 6.90 7.63 12.27
C VAL A 156 5.78 7.16 13.20
N ALA A 157 5.71 5.85 13.50
CA ALA A 157 4.72 5.32 14.44
C ALA A 157 4.83 5.99 15.83
N VAL A 158 6.05 6.13 16.36
CA VAL A 158 6.28 6.82 17.65
C VAL A 158 5.94 8.31 17.56
N ASP A 159 6.28 8.99 16.47
CA ASP A 159 6.00 10.42 16.28
C ASP A 159 4.49 10.69 16.14
N ASN A 160 3.78 9.88 15.34
CA ASN A 160 2.33 9.98 15.15
C ASN A 160 1.56 9.70 16.45
N ALA A 161 2.05 8.80 17.31
CA ALA A 161 1.40 8.47 18.58
C ALA A 161 1.45 9.60 19.63
N ARG A 162 2.29 10.63 19.43
CA ARG A 162 2.43 11.75 20.36
C ARG A 162 1.13 12.54 20.49
N PRO A 163 0.72 12.98 21.70
CA PRO A 163 -0.53 13.71 21.89
C PRO A 163 -0.73 14.92 20.96
N CYS A 164 0.33 15.67 20.65
CA CYS A 164 0.28 16.83 19.76
C CYS A 164 0.09 16.48 18.28
N ASN A 165 0.30 15.22 17.90
CA ASN A 165 0.28 14.74 16.53
C ASN A 165 -0.95 13.87 16.22
N ARG A 166 -1.74 13.53 17.24
CA ARG A 166 -2.95 12.71 17.07
C ARG A 166 -4.00 13.47 16.26
N GLY A 167 -4.57 12.79 15.26
CA GLY A 167 -5.60 13.37 14.38
C GLY A 167 -5.07 14.36 13.35
N LEU A 168 -3.75 14.55 13.26
CA LEU A 168 -3.17 15.32 12.17
C LEU A 168 -3.18 14.51 10.88
N THR A 169 -3.50 15.17 9.78
CA THR A 169 -3.51 14.53 8.46
C THR A 169 -2.09 14.22 7.97
N PRO A 170 -1.80 12.99 7.53
CA PRO A 170 -0.54 12.65 6.90
C PRO A 170 -0.19 13.54 5.70
N PHE A 171 1.06 14.00 5.62
CA PHE A 171 1.52 14.94 4.58
C PHE A 171 1.32 14.43 3.15
N HIS A 172 1.51 13.13 2.93
CA HIS A 172 1.34 12.55 1.60
C HIS A 172 -0.12 12.63 1.11
N LEU A 173 -1.10 12.57 2.02
CA LEU A 173 -2.52 12.75 1.68
C LEU A 173 -2.84 14.22 1.36
N ILE A 174 -2.24 15.15 2.09
CA ILE A 174 -2.37 16.60 1.81
C ILE A 174 -1.88 16.90 0.39
N ALA A 175 -0.76 16.29 -0.03
CA ALA A 175 -0.21 16.47 -1.37
C ALA A 175 -1.16 16.03 -2.51
N LEU A 176 -2.05 15.07 -2.24
CA LEU A 176 -3.04 14.57 -3.21
C LEU A 176 -4.29 15.44 -3.30
N GLN A 177 -4.52 16.38 -2.38
CA GLN A 177 -5.76 17.16 -2.31
C GLN A 177 -6.04 17.96 -3.59
N GLN A 178 -5.00 18.55 -4.19
CA GLN A 178 -5.16 19.27 -5.46
C GLN A 178 -5.47 18.34 -6.64
N GLN A 179 -4.97 17.11 -6.61
CA GLN A 179 -5.31 16.10 -7.60
C GLN A 179 -6.76 15.64 -7.43
N ALA A 180 -7.20 15.38 -6.20
CA ALA A 180 -8.58 15.03 -5.88
C ALA A 180 -9.56 16.13 -6.33
N LYS A 181 -9.26 17.40 -6.06
CA LYS A 181 -10.06 18.54 -6.52
C LYS A 181 -10.16 18.59 -8.06
N LYS A 182 -9.04 18.36 -8.76
CA LYS A 182 -9.03 18.33 -10.23
C LYS A 182 -9.79 17.13 -10.79
N ALA A 183 -9.76 15.98 -10.11
CA ALA A 183 -10.53 14.80 -10.50
C ALA A 183 -12.03 15.06 -10.36
N ALA A 184 -12.48 15.60 -9.22
CA ALA A 184 -13.86 16.02 -9.00
C ALA A 184 -14.34 17.04 -10.05
N ALA A 185 -13.51 18.00 -10.42
CA ALA A 185 -13.85 18.99 -11.45
C ALA A 185 -14.11 18.38 -12.85
N LYS A 186 -13.51 17.22 -13.15
CA LYS A 186 -13.65 16.52 -14.44
C LYS A 186 -14.71 15.41 -14.43
N ALA A 187 -15.26 15.10 -13.27
CA ALA A 187 -16.20 14.00 -13.09
C ALA A 187 -17.59 14.32 -13.66
N GLY A 188 -18.49 13.35 -13.53
CA GLY A 188 -19.87 13.41 -14.00
C GLY A 188 -20.71 14.55 -13.42
N PRO A 189 -21.99 14.65 -13.84
CA PRO A 189 -22.84 15.80 -13.54
C PRO A 189 -23.33 15.86 -12.10
N THR A 190 -23.28 14.75 -11.34
CA THR A 190 -23.76 14.69 -9.94
C THR A 190 -22.64 14.92 -8.94
N ASP A 191 -22.99 15.40 -7.75
CA ASP A 191 -22.03 15.55 -6.65
C ASP A 191 -21.41 14.21 -6.20
N GLY A 192 -22.18 13.11 -6.12
CA GLY A 192 -21.63 11.79 -5.81
C GLY A 192 -20.60 11.30 -6.82
N ALA A 193 -20.80 11.54 -8.12
CA ALA A 193 -19.80 11.22 -9.14
C ALA A 193 -18.49 12.01 -8.94
N LYS A 194 -18.59 13.27 -8.48
CA LYS A 194 -17.43 14.10 -8.12
C LYS A 194 -16.72 13.57 -6.88
N LEU A 195 -17.46 13.14 -5.87
CA LEU A 195 -16.90 12.54 -4.66
C LEU A 195 -16.18 11.23 -4.96
N ILE A 196 -16.80 10.32 -5.74
CA ILE A 196 -16.17 9.06 -6.17
C ILE A 196 -14.85 9.34 -6.91
N ALA A 197 -14.84 10.32 -7.83
CA ALA A 197 -13.63 10.70 -8.54
C ALA A 197 -12.55 11.31 -7.62
N ALA A 198 -12.95 12.04 -6.58
CA ALA A 198 -12.03 12.56 -5.57
C ALA A 198 -11.42 11.43 -4.73
N LEU A 199 -12.23 10.46 -4.28
CA LEU A 199 -11.80 9.27 -3.53
C LEU A 199 -10.82 8.42 -4.34
N ALA A 200 -11.04 8.28 -5.65
CA ALA A 200 -10.14 7.56 -6.53
C ALA A 200 -8.72 8.18 -6.59
N ALA A 201 -8.57 9.49 -6.35
CA ALA A 201 -7.24 10.13 -6.27
C ALA A 201 -6.43 9.67 -5.04
N TYR A 202 -7.11 9.15 -4.02
CA TYR A 202 -6.53 8.52 -2.84
C TYR A 202 -6.45 6.99 -2.95
N SER A 203 -6.77 6.43 -4.12
CA SER A 203 -6.88 4.98 -4.35
C SER A 203 -7.94 4.30 -3.45
N ILE A 204 -9.01 5.02 -3.09
CA ILE A 204 -10.13 4.49 -2.31
C ILE A 204 -11.25 4.08 -3.29
N PRO A 205 -11.58 2.78 -3.41
CA PRO A 205 -12.74 2.35 -4.17
C PRO A 205 -14.02 2.89 -3.52
N ALA A 206 -14.90 3.45 -4.34
CA ALA A 206 -16.14 4.04 -3.91
C ALA A 206 -17.24 3.81 -4.95
N PHE A 207 -18.46 3.58 -4.48
CA PHE A 207 -19.59 3.17 -5.31
C PHE A 207 -20.79 4.06 -5.01
N PHE A 208 -21.61 4.32 -6.02
CA PHE A 208 -22.88 5.00 -5.82
C PHE A 208 -23.94 3.95 -5.48
N ALA A 209 -24.76 4.22 -4.46
CA ALA A 209 -25.86 3.35 -4.08
C ALA A 209 -27.11 4.16 -3.76
N GLU A 210 -28.27 3.54 -3.96
CA GLU A 210 -29.58 4.07 -3.62
C GLU A 210 -30.35 2.99 -2.87
N ASP A 211 -30.90 3.35 -1.71
CA ASP A 211 -31.78 2.49 -0.93
C ASP A 211 -32.97 3.29 -0.43
N SER A 212 -34.17 2.82 -0.75
CA SER A 212 -35.43 3.34 -0.20
C SER A 212 -35.63 4.86 -0.40
N GLY A 213 -35.13 5.40 -1.51
CA GLY A 213 -35.24 6.83 -1.85
C GLY A 213 -34.15 7.72 -1.23
N VAL A 214 -33.15 7.13 -0.58
CA VAL A 214 -31.94 7.80 -0.09
C VAL A 214 -30.78 7.37 -0.97
N SER A 215 -29.95 8.33 -1.42
CA SER A 215 -28.76 8.04 -2.21
C SER A 215 -27.48 8.41 -1.46
N TYR A 216 -26.45 7.58 -1.58
CA TYR A 216 -25.18 7.73 -0.87
C TYR A 216 -24.00 7.18 -1.68
N VAL A 217 -22.79 7.62 -1.31
CA VAL A 217 -21.54 7.01 -1.76
C VAL A 217 -21.07 6.01 -0.72
N LEU A 218 -20.82 4.78 -1.16
CA LEU A 218 -20.41 3.63 -0.36
C LEU A 218 -18.91 3.39 -0.47
N VAL A 219 -18.24 3.20 0.68
CA VAL A 219 -16.83 2.80 0.75
C VAL A 219 -16.67 1.65 1.74
N GLY A 220 -16.04 0.55 1.31
CA GLY A 220 -15.62 -0.51 2.22
C GLY A 220 -14.41 -0.07 3.04
N VAL A 221 -14.44 -0.27 4.37
CA VAL A 221 -13.39 0.25 5.28
C VAL A 221 -12.00 -0.32 4.98
N ASP A 222 -11.92 -1.54 4.45
CA ASP A 222 -10.65 -2.18 4.11
C ASP A 222 -10.04 -1.73 2.77
N GLN A 223 -10.74 -0.88 2.01
CA GLN A 223 -10.31 -0.30 0.72
C GLN A 223 -10.02 -1.32 -0.39
N THR A 224 -10.40 -2.59 -0.22
CA THR A 224 -10.17 -3.63 -1.24
C THR A 224 -11.46 -4.13 -1.88
N ALA A 225 -12.61 -3.62 -1.43
CA ALA A 225 -13.93 -4.07 -1.85
C ALA A 225 -14.21 -3.77 -3.31
N ASP A 226 -14.76 -4.74 -4.01
CA ASP A 226 -15.65 -4.42 -5.12
C ASP A 226 -17.02 -3.94 -4.58
N GLU A 227 -17.92 -3.55 -5.48
CA GLU A 227 -19.21 -2.97 -5.10
C GLU A 227 -20.04 -3.93 -4.24
N GLY A 228 -20.14 -5.21 -4.62
CA GLY A 228 -20.93 -6.19 -3.90
C GLY A 228 -20.37 -6.47 -2.51
N ASP A 229 -19.05 -6.58 -2.43
CA ASP A 229 -18.32 -6.74 -1.19
C ASP A 229 -18.50 -5.55 -0.23
N ALA A 230 -18.55 -4.33 -0.76
CA ALA A 230 -18.68 -3.11 0.04
C ALA A 230 -20.02 -3.04 0.81
N HIS A 231 -21.04 -3.79 0.38
CA HIS A 231 -22.33 -3.87 1.07
C HIS A 231 -22.33 -4.79 2.30
N THR A 232 -21.44 -5.78 2.35
CA THR A 232 -21.52 -6.91 3.30
C THR A 232 -20.56 -6.80 4.49
N GLY A 233 -19.57 -5.91 4.43
CA GLY A 233 -18.61 -5.66 5.51
C GLY A 233 -18.81 -4.31 6.23
N PRO A 234 -17.92 -3.99 7.19
CA PRO A 234 -17.81 -2.64 7.74
C PRO A 234 -17.62 -1.61 6.63
N LYS A 235 -18.44 -0.56 6.65
CA LYS A 235 -18.60 0.35 5.52
C LYS A 235 -18.87 1.77 5.97
N VAL A 236 -18.50 2.72 5.12
CA VAL A 236 -18.76 4.14 5.32
C VAL A 236 -19.75 4.60 4.25
N PHE A 237 -20.84 5.22 4.70
CA PHE A 237 -21.75 5.94 3.81
C PHE A 237 -21.40 7.41 3.85
N LEU A 238 -21.24 8.01 2.68
CA LEU A 238 -21.10 9.45 2.51
C LEU A 238 -22.35 9.99 1.83
N TYR A 239 -22.95 11.00 2.44
CA TYR A 239 -24.20 11.62 1.97
C TYR A 239 -24.19 13.12 2.22
N SER A 240 -24.98 13.88 1.45
CA SER A 240 -25.27 15.29 1.66
C SER A 240 -26.78 15.41 1.93
N GLY A 241 -27.15 15.54 3.22
CA GLY A 241 -28.54 15.34 3.65
C GLY A 241 -28.98 13.89 3.41
N GLU A 242 -29.93 13.68 2.50
CA GLU A 242 -30.43 12.34 2.15
C GLU A 242 -30.03 11.92 0.73
N ASN A 243 -29.14 12.67 0.06
CA ASN A 243 -28.81 12.43 -1.35
C ASN A 243 -27.31 12.53 -1.66
N ALA A 244 -26.91 11.83 -2.72
CA ALA A 244 -25.59 11.84 -3.35
C ALA A 244 -25.67 11.86 -4.89
N ASP A 245 -26.86 12.08 -5.46
CA ASP A 245 -27.11 12.20 -6.90
C ASP A 245 -27.59 13.59 -7.31
N LEU A 246 -27.39 14.60 -6.45
CA LEU A 246 -27.85 15.96 -6.71
C LEU A 246 -27.00 16.62 -7.79
N ALA A 247 -27.63 17.53 -8.55
CA ALA A 247 -26.86 18.46 -9.36
C ALA A 247 -26.06 19.39 -8.43
N PRO A 248 -24.84 19.82 -8.78
CA PRO A 248 -24.02 20.73 -7.97
C PRO A 248 -24.71 22.01 -7.50
N ALA A 249 -25.70 22.50 -8.23
CA ALA A 249 -26.47 23.69 -7.86
C ALA A 249 -27.52 23.44 -6.76
N GLU A 250 -27.88 22.18 -6.55
CA GLU A 250 -28.86 21.70 -5.56
C GLU A 250 -28.17 21.16 -4.30
N HIS A 251 -26.85 21.01 -4.32
CA HIS A 251 -26.04 20.62 -3.18
C HIS A 251 -26.01 21.75 -2.14
N VAL A 252 -26.76 21.55 -1.04
CA VAL A 252 -26.97 22.56 0.01
C VAL A 252 -26.39 22.17 1.35
N GLU A 253 -26.25 20.87 1.62
CA GLU A 253 -25.72 20.33 2.86
C GLU A 253 -24.31 19.79 2.65
N PRO A 254 -23.39 19.97 3.61
CA PRO A 254 -22.06 19.42 3.44
C PRO A 254 -22.06 17.89 3.46
N TRP A 255 -21.08 17.29 2.78
CA TRP A 255 -20.84 15.85 2.86
C TRP A 255 -20.60 15.39 4.30
N THR A 256 -21.37 14.40 4.73
CA THR A 256 -21.22 13.73 6.03
C THR A 256 -20.86 12.27 5.81
N ALA A 257 -19.92 11.76 6.61
CA ALA A 257 -19.50 10.37 6.57
C ALA A 257 -19.91 9.64 7.85
N ALA A 258 -20.63 8.54 7.70
CA ALA A 258 -21.08 7.70 8.81
C ALA A 258 -20.57 6.27 8.65
N LEU A 259 -20.08 5.69 9.75
CA LEU A 259 -19.61 4.31 9.82
C LEU A 259 -20.74 3.37 10.20
N TYR A 260 -20.80 2.25 9.48
CA TYR A 260 -21.69 1.13 9.70
C TYR A 260 -20.89 -0.16 9.86
N ASP A 261 -21.41 -1.10 10.63
CA ASP A 261 -20.82 -2.44 10.72
C ASP A 261 -21.20 -3.34 9.53
N GLY A 262 -20.81 -4.61 9.59
CA GLY A 262 -21.12 -5.61 8.57
C GLY A 262 -22.61 -5.93 8.44
N GLU A 263 -23.36 -5.81 9.53
CA GLU A 263 -24.82 -6.03 9.55
C GLU A 263 -25.60 -4.81 9.05
N GLY A 264 -24.92 -3.66 8.88
CA GLY A 264 -25.54 -2.41 8.47
C GLY A 264 -26.08 -1.59 9.63
N GLU A 265 -25.68 -1.89 10.87
CA GLU A 265 -25.99 -1.05 12.03
C GLU A 265 -25.10 0.20 12.02
N TYR A 266 -25.72 1.36 12.25
CA TYR A 266 -25.00 2.63 12.40
C TYR A 266 -24.15 2.59 13.68
N LEU A 267 -22.86 2.90 13.54
CA LEU A 267 -21.94 2.95 14.67
C LEU A 267 -21.69 4.39 15.12
N ASN A 268 -21.23 5.26 14.21
CA ASN A 268 -20.88 6.64 14.53
C ASN A 268 -20.75 7.52 13.29
N GLU A 269 -20.93 8.82 13.47
CA GLU A 269 -20.54 9.84 12.50
C GLU A 269 -19.04 10.07 12.61
N LEU A 270 -18.34 10.04 11.47
CA LEU A 270 -16.89 10.19 11.40
C LEU A 270 -16.50 11.66 11.25
N PHE A 271 -17.17 12.37 10.35
CA PHE A 271 -16.97 13.80 10.11
C PHE A 271 -18.09 14.39 9.24
N THR A 272 -18.18 15.72 9.29
CA THR A 272 -18.85 16.55 8.28
C THR A 272 -17.81 17.41 7.57
N ALA A 273 -17.90 17.49 6.24
CA ALA A 273 -17.02 18.31 5.42
C ALA A 273 -17.20 19.80 5.73
N GLN A 274 -16.18 20.59 5.40
CA GLN A 274 -16.24 22.02 5.62
C GLN A 274 -17.26 22.67 4.69
N ALA A 275 -18.26 23.33 5.27
CA ALA A 275 -19.25 24.10 4.53
C ALA A 275 -18.66 25.33 3.81
N GLY A 276 -19.32 25.76 2.73
CA GLY A 276 -18.99 26.98 1.99
C GLY A 276 -17.85 26.83 0.98
N LEU A 277 -17.41 25.60 0.72
CA LEU A 277 -16.48 25.28 -0.36
C LEU A 277 -17.23 25.16 -1.70
N THR A 278 -16.50 25.23 -2.82
CA THR A 278 -17.08 24.76 -4.10
C THR A 278 -17.26 23.26 -4.04
N ILE A 279 -18.23 22.69 -4.76
CA ILE A 279 -18.51 21.24 -4.70
C ILE A 279 -17.25 20.38 -4.96
N GLU A 280 -16.37 20.79 -5.86
CA GLU A 280 -15.13 20.06 -6.15
C GLU A 280 -14.12 20.14 -4.98
N ALA A 281 -14.04 21.30 -4.33
CA ALA A 281 -13.18 21.49 -3.17
C ALA A 281 -13.74 20.75 -1.95
N GLU A 282 -15.06 20.70 -1.81
CA GLU A 282 -15.73 19.98 -0.75
C GLU A 282 -15.57 18.46 -0.92
N CYS A 283 -15.82 17.93 -2.12
CA CYS A 283 -15.58 16.51 -2.45
C CYS A 283 -14.12 16.11 -2.17
N ALA A 284 -13.17 16.97 -2.53
CA ALA A 284 -11.74 16.74 -2.24
C ALA A 284 -11.43 16.79 -0.74
N HIS A 285 -12.10 17.67 0.02
CA HIS A 285 -11.97 17.74 1.47
C HIS A 285 -12.57 16.52 2.16
N ALA A 286 -13.78 16.11 1.80
CA ALA A 286 -14.43 14.90 2.30
C ALA A 286 -13.58 13.65 2.02
N ALA A 287 -13.05 13.53 0.80
CA ALA A 287 -12.15 12.44 0.43
C ALA A 287 -10.86 12.43 1.27
N LEU A 288 -10.27 13.60 1.54
CA LEU A 288 -9.09 13.73 2.42
C LEU A 288 -9.40 13.33 3.87
N CYS A 289 -10.54 13.77 4.41
CA CYS A 289 -10.99 13.40 5.76
C CYS A 289 -11.16 11.88 5.87
N LEU A 290 -11.83 11.26 4.90
CA LEU A 290 -12.01 9.81 4.87
C LEU A 290 -10.68 9.07 4.73
N ALA A 291 -9.82 9.49 3.80
CA ALA A 291 -8.50 8.88 3.60
C ALA A 291 -7.65 8.94 4.89
N SER A 292 -7.71 10.06 5.61
CA SER A 292 -7.01 10.23 6.89
C SER A 292 -7.58 9.28 7.94
N TRP A 293 -8.91 9.19 8.05
CA TRP A 293 -9.57 8.31 8.99
C TRP A 293 -9.23 6.84 8.72
N LEU A 294 -9.31 6.41 7.45
CA LEU A 294 -8.99 5.04 7.04
C LEU A 294 -7.54 4.67 7.33
N ALA A 295 -6.59 5.59 7.10
CA ALA A 295 -5.17 5.36 7.40
C ALA A 295 -4.91 5.06 8.90
N ASP A 296 -5.74 5.61 9.79
CA ASP A 296 -5.59 5.48 11.24
C ASP A 296 -6.43 4.33 11.86
N HIS A 297 -7.46 3.84 11.16
CA HIS A 297 -8.51 3.00 11.75
C HIS A 297 -8.88 1.73 10.96
N ALA A 298 -8.53 1.61 9.68
CA ALA A 298 -9.03 0.51 8.85
C ALA A 298 -8.65 -0.88 9.38
N ASP A 299 -7.49 -1.01 10.04
CA ASP A 299 -6.99 -2.23 10.67
C ASP A 299 -7.89 -2.76 11.80
N ARG A 300 -8.74 -1.90 12.39
CA ARG A 300 -9.65 -2.25 13.49
C ARG A 300 -10.98 -2.83 13.01
N TYR A 301 -11.24 -2.79 11.70
CA TYR A 301 -12.49 -3.26 11.10
C TYR A 301 -12.20 -4.29 9.99
N PRO A 302 -11.59 -5.44 10.34
CA PRO A 302 -11.39 -6.50 9.36
C PRO A 302 -12.75 -7.02 8.88
N ARG A 303 -12.82 -7.41 7.60
CA ARG A 303 -13.95 -8.24 7.14
C ARG A 303 -13.84 -9.63 7.79
N VAL A 304 -14.99 -10.13 8.22
CA VAL A 304 -15.15 -11.48 8.80
C VAL A 304 -15.69 -12.42 7.74
#